data_AF-A0A2X3LQJ2-F1
#
_entry.id   AF-A0A2X3LQJ2-F1
#
_cell.length_a   1.000
_cell.length_b   1.000
_cell.length_c   1.000
_cell.angle_alpha   90.00
_cell.angle_beta   90.00
_cell.angle_gamma   90.00
#
_symmetry.space_group_name_H-M   'P 1'
#
loop_
_entity.id
_entity.type
_entity.pdbx_description
1 polymer ?
#
loop_
_entity_poly.entity_id
_entity_poly.type
_entity_poly.pdbx_seq_one_letter_code
_entity_poly.pdbx_strand_id
1 'polypeptide(L)'
;MCFGVLRTLSQLDWLINKLMARPMTGKQRTVHYLIMVGLYQLLYTRIPPHAALAETVEGAIAIKRPQLKGLINGVLRQFQRQQEELLAEFNASDARYLHPSWLLKRLQKAYPEQWQSIVEANNQRPPMWLRVNRTHHSRDSWLALLDEAGMKGFPHADYPDAVRLETPAPVHALPGFEDGWVTVQDASAQGCMTWLAPQNGEHILDLCAAPGGKTTHILEVAPEAQVVAG
;
A
#
# COMPACT_ATOMS: atom_id res chain seq x y z
N MET A 1 -5.75 -4.80 -7.80
CA MET A 1 -6.48 -5.98 -7.30
C MET A 1 -5.89 -6.51 -5.99
N CYS A 2 -4.69 -7.10 -6.00
CA CYS A 2 -4.08 -7.73 -4.80
C CYS A 2 -4.01 -6.82 -3.56
N PHE A 3 -3.37 -5.65 -3.66
CA PHE A 3 -3.30 -4.69 -2.54
C PHE A 3 -4.67 -4.20 -2.07
N GLY A 4 -5.63 -4.08 -3.00
CA GLY A 4 -6.99 -3.68 -2.68
C GLY A 4 -7.69 -4.71 -1.80
N VAL A 5 -7.68 -5.96 -2.24
CA VAL A 5 -8.25 -7.10 -1.49
C VAL A 5 -7.59 -7.25 -0.11
N LEU A 6 -6.26 -7.14 -0.02
CA LEU A 6 -5.56 -7.21 1.26
C LEU A 6 -5.95 -6.07 2.20
N ARG A 7 -6.02 -4.83 1.69
CA ARG A 7 -6.42 -3.66 2.48
C ARG A 7 -7.85 -3.77 3.00
N THR A 8 -8.77 -4.31 2.20
CA THR A 8 -10.19 -4.40 2.57
C THR A 8 -10.59 -5.79 3.02
N LEU A 9 -9.63 -6.65 3.39
CA LEU A 9 -9.87 -8.07 3.67
C LEU A 9 -10.91 -8.26 4.77
N SER A 10 -10.88 -7.44 5.82
CA SER A 10 -11.87 -7.49 6.92
C SER A 10 -13.30 -7.29 6.42
N GLN A 11 -13.53 -6.37 5.48
CA GLN A 11 -14.84 -6.18 4.87
C GLN A 11 -15.24 -7.36 3.99
N LEU A 12 -14.32 -7.81 3.14
CA LEU A 12 -14.60 -8.92 2.22
C LEU A 12 -14.89 -10.22 2.97
N ASP A 13 -14.19 -10.49 4.07
CA ASP A 13 -14.44 -11.64 4.94
C ASP A 13 -15.78 -11.53 5.67
N TRP A 14 -16.08 -10.34 6.21
CA TRP A 14 -17.37 -10.05 6.84
C TRP A 14 -18.53 -10.29 5.88
N LEU A 15 -18.41 -9.81 4.63
CA LEU A 15 -19.41 -10.03 3.57
C LEU A 15 -19.57 -11.50 3.22
N ILE A 16 -18.47 -12.24 3.06
CA ILE A 16 -18.52 -13.69 2.80
C ILE A 16 -19.29 -14.42 3.91
N ASN A 17 -19.02 -14.10 5.18
CA ASN A 17 -19.69 -14.74 6.31
C ASN A 17 -21.20 -14.44 6.38
N LYS A 18 -21.63 -13.30 5.82
CA LYS A 18 -23.06 -12.94 5.70
C LYS A 18 -23.74 -13.59 4.50
N LEU A 19 -23.01 -13.75 3.40
CA LEU A 19 -23.54 -14.30 2.15
C LEU A 19 -23.53 -15.84 2.14
N MET A 20 -22.59 -16.46 2.84
CA MET A 20 -22.34 -17.90 2.79
C MET A 20 -22.44 -18.52 4.19
N ALA A 21 -23.46 -19.36 4.40
CA ALA A 21 -23.57 -20.16 5.62
C ALA A 21 -22.38 -21.11 5.83
N ARG A 22 -21.73 -21.54 4.73
CA ARG A 22 -20.53 -22.38 4.75
C ARG A 22 -19.48 -21.79 3.79
N PRO A 23 -18.59 -20.93 4.26
CA PRO A 23 -17.51 -20.37 3.44
C PRO A 23 -16.61 -21.46 2.85
N MET A 24 -15.99 -21.19 1.69
CA MET A 24 -15.12 -22.17 1.03
C MET A 24 -13.81 -22.36 1.80
N THR A 25 -13.49 -23.62 2.14
CA THR A 25 -12.31 -24.01 2.93
C THR A 25 -11.53 -25.14 2.25
N GLY A 26 -10.39 -25.52 2.84
CA GLY A 26 -9.56 -26.65 2.39
C GLY A 26 -9.21 -26.58 0.90
N LYS A 27 -9.51 -27.64 0.15
CA LYS A 27 -9.23 -27.76 -1.29
C LYS A 27 -9.91 -26.70 -2.17
N GLN A 28 -10.88 -25.96 -1.61
CA GLN A 28 -11.63 -24.90 -2.30
C GLN A 28 -11.27 -23.49 -1.80
N ARG A 29 -10.24 -23.34 -0.97
CA ARG A 29 -9.88 -22.03 -0.39
C ARG A 29 -9.52 -20.98 -1.44
N THR A 30 -8.99 -21.38 -2.60
CA THR A 30 -8.75 -20.43 -3.72
C THR A 30 -10.05 -19.81 -4.24
N VAL A 31 -11.17 -20.54 -4.20
CA VAL A 31 -12.49 -20.02 -4.62
C VAL A 31 -12.98 -18.96 -3.65
N HIS A 32 -12.70 -19.10 -2.34
CA HIS A 32 -12.99 -18.06 -1.35
C HIS A 32 -12.33 -16.74 -1.72
N TYR A 33 -11.02 -16.77 -2.03
CA TYR A 33 -10.30 -15.58 -2.47
C TYR A 33 -10.77 -15.05 -3.83
N LEU A 34 -11.17 -15.93 -4.75
CA LEU A 34 -11.73 -15.50 -6.04
C LEU A 34 -13.07 -14.76 -5.87
N ILE A 35 -13.94 -15.20 -4.96
CA ILE A 35 -15.17 -14.48 -4.64
C ILE A 35 -14.84 -13.13 -4.00
N MET A 36 -13.88 -13.06 -3.07
CA MET A 36 -13.43 -11.79 -2.48
C MET A 36 -12.89 -10.82 -3.53
N VAL A 37 -12.16 -11.33 -4.54
CA VAL A 37 -11.70 -10.56 -5.70
C VAL A 37 -12.88 -9.99 -6.51
N GLY A 38 -13.95 -10.78 -6.71
CA GLY A 38 -15.19 -10.30 -7.33
C GLY A 38 -15.89 -9.22 -6.51
N LEU A 39 -16.06 -9.44 -5.21
CA LEU A 39 -16.65 -8.47 -4.28
C LEU A 39 -15.87 -7.14 -4.29
N TYR A 40 -14.53 -7.21 -4.27
CA TYR A 40 -13.67 -6.03 -4.35
C TYR A 40 -13.90 -5.23 -5.63
N GLN A 41 -14.06 -5.89 -6.78
CA GLN A 41 -14.33 -5.20 -8.05
C GLN A 41 -15.67 -4.45 -8.00
N LEU A 42 -16.71 -5.10 -7.48
CA LEU A 42 -18.04 -4.50 -7.35
C LEU A 42 -18.08 -3.30 -6.40
N LEU A 43 -17.22 -3.30 -5.37
CA LEU A 43 -17.21 -2.25 -4.35
C LEU A 43 -16.28 -1.08 -4.65
N TYR A 44 -15.09 -1.36 -5.16
CA TYR A 44 -13.97 -0.41 -5.14
C TYR A 44 -13.42 -0.05 -6.53
N THR A 45 -14.05 -0.55 -7.60
CA THR A 45 -13.63 -0.26 -8.96
C THR A 45 -14.77 0.33 -9.78
N ARG A 46 -14.42 0.95 -10.91
CA ARG A 46 -15.39 1.44 -11.90
C ARG A 46 -15.67 0.42 -13.01
N ILE A 47 -15.23 -0.83 -12.84
CA ILE A 47 -15.49 -1.88 -13.83
C ILE A 47 -17.00 -2.14 -13.85
N PRO A 48 -17.64 -2.16 -15.03
CA PRO A 48 -19.06 -2.47 -15.13
C PRO A 48 -19.39 -3.79 -14.41
N PRO A 49 -20.44 -3.85 -13.57
CA PRO A 49 -20.71 -5.03 -12.75
C PRO A 49 -20.81 -6.34 -13.54
N HIS A 50 -21.41 -6.30 -14.73
CA HIS A 50 -21.51 -7.48 -15.60
C HIS A 50 -20.14 -8.01 -16.04
N ALA A 51 -19.19 -7.12 -16.34
CA ALA A 51 -17.83 -7.48 -16.72
C ALA A 51 -17.04 -8.03 -15.53
N ALA A 52 -17.14 -7.38 -14.37
CA ALA A 52 -16.53 -7.86 -13.12
C ALA A 52 -17.03 -9.27 -12.74
N LEU A 53 -18.35 -9.53 -12.88
CA LEU A 53 -18.92 -10.86 -12.66
C LEU A 53 -18.38 -11.87 -13.68
N ALA A 54 -18.41 -11.54 -14.98
CA ALA A 54 -17.99 -12.46 -16.04
C ALA A 54 -16.54 -12.90 -15.87
N GLU A 55 -15.61 -11.95 -15.73
CA GLU A 55 -14.18 -12.23 -15.54
C GLU A 55 -13.90 -13.01 -14.26
N THR A 56 -14.56 -12.65 -13.16
CA THR A 56 -14.39 -13.37 -11.88
C THR A 56 -14.90 -14.81 -11.99
N VAL A 57 -16.02 -15.03 -12.67
CA VAL A 57 -16.57 -16.37 -12.89
C VAL A 57 -15.68 -17.19 -13.81
N GLU A 58 -15.16 -16.61 -14.89
CA GLU A 58 -14.20 -17.31 -15.76
C GLU A 58 -12.88 -17.64 -15.06
N GLY A 59 -12.47 -16.82 -14.09
CA GLY A 59 -11.31 -17.11 -13.22
C GLY A 59 -11.38 -18.49 -12.54
N ALA A 60 -12.57 -19.09 -12.39
CA ALA A 60 -12.74 -20.45 -11.89
C ALA A 60 -11.99 -21.51 -12.72
N ILE A 61 -11.85 -21.31 -14.03
CA ILE A 61 -11.12 -22.22 -14.92
C ILE A 61 -9.64 -22.19 -14.59
N ALA A 62 -9.05 -21.00 -14.47
CA ALA A 62 -7.63 -20.81 -14.19
C ALA A 62 -7.22 -21.42 -12.84
N ILE A 63 -8.11 -21.35 -11.84
CA ILE A 63 -7.88 -21.96 -10.52
C ILE A 63 -8.25 -23.46 -10.45
N LYS A 64 -8.49 -24.10 -11.61
CA LYS A 64 -8.81 -25.52 -11.77
C LYS A 64 -10.07 -25.94 -10.99
N ARG A 65 -11.09 -25.07 -10.97
CA ARG A 65 -12.41 -25.28 -10.34
C ARG A 65 -13.59 -24.83 -11.23
N PRO A 66 -13.63 -25.20 -12.53
CA PRO A 66 -14.67 -24.75 -13.45
C PRO A 66 -16.10 -25.12 -13.01
N GLN A 67 -16.26 -26.22 -12.28
CA GLN A 67 -17.55 -26.66 -11.75
C GLN A 67 -18.17 -25.71 -10.71
N LEU A 68 -17.39 -24.75 -10.17
CA LEU A 68 -17.88 -23.78 -9.18
C LEU A 68 -18.28 -22.43 -9.79
N LYS A 69 -18.25 -22.29 -11.13
CA LYS A 69 -18.71 -21.08 -11.84
C LYS A 69 -20.11 -20.63 -11.41
N GLY A 70 -21.04 -21.58 -11.31
CA GLY A 70 -22.42 -21.30 -10.86
C GLY A 70 -22.50 -20.77 -9.43
N LEU A 71 -21.69 -21.33 -8.51
CA LEU A 71 -21.62 -20.88 -7.13
C LEU A 71 -21.05 -19.47 -7.03
N ILE A 72 -19.95 -19.18 -7.73
CA ILE A 72 -19.31 -17.85 -7.73
C ILE A 72 -20.30 -16.80 -8.24
N ASN A 73 -20.95 -17.05 -9.38
CA ASN A 73 -21.98 -16.18 -9.94
C ASN A 73 -23.15 -16.00 -8.96
N GLY A 74 -23.60 -17.07 -8.33
CA GLY A 74 -24.69 -17.06 -7.35
C GLY A 74 -24.39 -16.15 -6.15
N VAL A 75 -23.20 -16.31 -5.54
CA VAL A 75 -22.77 -15.51 -4.38
C VAL A 75 -22.60 -14.03 -4.76
N LEU A 76 -21.95 -13.73 -5.89
CA LEU A 76 -21.77 -12.34 -6.33
C LEU A 76 -23.10 -11.66 -6.67
N ARG A 77 -24.05 -12.37 -7.30
CA ARG A 77 -25.39 -11.84 -7.55
C ARG A 77 -26.22 -11.70 -6.28
N GLN A 78 -26.05 -12.59 -5.31
CA GLN A 78 -26.68 -12.45 -4.01
C GLN A 78 -26.18 -11.19 -3.30
N PHE A 79 -24.87 -10.95 -3.33
CA PHE A 79 -24.30 -9.71 -2.83
C PHE A 79 -24.92 -8.49 -3.49
N GLN A 80 -25.00 -8.42 -4.82
CA GLN A 80 -25.62 -7.27 -5.50
C GLN A 80 -27.07 -7.01 -5.07
N ARG A 81 -27.84 -8.06 -4.75
CA ARG A 81 -29.22 -7.91 -4.25
C ARG A 81 -29.30 -7.42 -2.81
N GLN A 82 -28.30 -7.73 -1.99
CA GLN A 82 -28.26 -7.44 -0.55
C GLN A 82 -27.25 -6.34 -0.20
N GLN A 83 -26.65 -5.70 -1.20
CA GLN A 83 -25.46 -4.87 -1.03
C GLN A 83 -25.69 -3.71 -0.06
N GLU A 84 -26.81 -2.99 -0.22
CA GLU A 84 -27.11 -1.81 0.58
C GLU A 84 -27.25 -2.16 2.08
N GLU A 85 -28.05 -3.18 2.40
CA GLU A 85 -28.25 -3.67 3.77
C GLU A 85 -26.94 -4.15 4.41
N LEU A 86 -26.18 -4.97 3.67
CA LEU A 86 -24.91 -5.51 4.16
C LEU A 86 -23.86 -4.42 4.40
N LEU A 87 -23.80 -3.40 3.55
CA LEU A 87 -22.87 -2.29 3.73
C LEU A 87 -23.26 -1.39 4.90
N ALA A 88 -24.56 -1.16 5.10
CA ALA A 88 -25.04 -0.41 6.26
C ALA A 88 -24.68 -1.14 7.58
N GLU A 89 -24.93 -2.45 7.65
CA GLU A 89 -24.58 -3.25 8.83
C GLU A 89 -23.05 -3.31 9.05
N PHE A 90 -22.27 -3.48 7.98
CA PHE A 90 -20.81 -3.46 8.08
C PHE A 90 -20.27 -2.14 8.63
N ASN A 91 -20.80 -1.01 8.15
CA ASN A 91 -20.39 0.32 8.60
C ASN A 91 -20.80 0.64 10.04
N ALA A 92 -21.77 -0.08 10.61
CA ALA A 92 -22.08 0.02 12.04
C ALA A 92 -21.08 -0.77 12.92
N SER A 93 -20.38 -1.76 12.34
CA SER A 93 -19.43 -2.61 13.06
C SER A 93 -18.02 -2.02 13.16
N ASP A 94 -17.22 -2.49 14.13
CA ASP A 94 -15.79 -2.14 14.23
C ASP A 94 -14.95 -2.68 13.06
N ALA A 95 -15.47 -3.64 12.28
CA ALA A 95 -14.77 -4.16 11.11
C ALA A 95 -14.56 -3.09 10.02
N ARG A 96 -15.33 -1.98 10.06
CA ARG A 96 -15.16 -0.82 9.18
C ARG A 96 -13.77 -0.19 9.24
N TYR A 97 -13.06 -0.37 10.34
CA TYR A 97 -11.70 0.17 10.48
C TYR A 97 -10.68 -0.65 9.70
N LEU A 98 -11.05 -1.80 9.13
CA LEU A 98 -10.20 -2.66 8.29
C LEU A 98 -8.95 -3.22 8.98
N HIS A 99 -8.91 -3.19 10.32
CA HIS A 99 -7.82 -3.76 11.10
C HIS A 99 -8.28 -5.03 11.83
N PRO A 100 -7.41 -6.05 12.00
CA PRO A 100 -7.76 -7.20 12.82
C PRO A 100 -7.94 -6.76 14.28
N SER A 101 -8.87 -7.42 14.99
CA SER A 101 -9.29 -7.00 16.34
C SER A 101 -8.13 -6.82 17.32
N TRP A 102 -7.12 -7.70 17.26
CA TRP A 102 -5.95 -7.61 18.15
C TRP A 102 -5.13 -6.33 17.92
N LEU A 103 -5.02 -5.86 16.68
CA LEU A 103 -4.26 -4.66 16.34
C LEU A 103 -5.08 -3.41 16.67
N LEU A 104 -6.38 -3.43 16.36
CA LEU A 104 -7.27 -2.32 16.68
C LEU A 104 -7.27 -2.04 18.20
N LYS A 105 -7.37 -3.08 19.03
CA LYS A 105 -7.30 -2.96 20.50
C LYS A 105 -5.95 -2.41 20.97
N ARG A 106 -4.84 -2.79 20.31
CA ARG A 106 -3.51 -2.25 20.64
C ARG A 106 -3.42 -0.76 20.32
N LEU A 107 -3.94 -0.34 19.16
CA LEU A 107 -3.96 1.06 18.76
C LEU A 107 -4.84 1.89 19.70
N GLN A 108 -6.04 1.41 20.05
CA GLN A 108 -6.93 2.04 21.01
C GLN A 108 -6.28 2.22 22.38
N LYS A 109 -5.50 1.23 22.83
CA LYS A 109 -4.78 1.32 24.11
C LYS A 109 -3.58 2.27 24.06
N ALA A 110 -2.79 2.21 22.99
CA ALA A 110 -1.55 2.99 22.86
C ALA A 110 -1.83 4.46 22.50
N TYR A 111 -2.90 4.71 21.75
CA TYR A 111 -3.27 6.02 21.22
C TYR A 111 -4.77 6.31 21.47
N PRO A 112 -5.22 6.48 22.73
CA PRO A 112 -6.64 6.58 23.06
C PRO A 112 -7.41 7.68 22.30
N GLU A 113 -6.72 8.77 21.97
CA GLU A 113 -7.30 9.94 21.29
C GLU A 113 -7.04 9.95 19.77
N GLN A 114 -6.12 9.13 19.27
CA GLN A 114 -5.62 9.21 17.88
C GLN A 114 -5.80 7.91 17.09
N TRP A 115 -6.26 6.83 17.71
CA TRP A 115 -6.34 5.54 17.02
C TRP A 115 -7.22 5.59 15.77
N GLN A 116 -8.28 6.41 15.76
CA GLN A 116 -9.15 6.59 14.60
C GLN A 116 -8.41 7.19 13.41
N SER A 117 -7.63 8.26 13.63
CA SER A 117 -6.86 8.90 12.56
C SER A 117 -5.72 8.00 12.08
N ILE A 118 -5.12 7.21 12.98
CA ILE A 118 -4.10 6.21 12.60
C ILE A 118 -4.70 5.14 11.68
N VAL A 119 -5.84 4.53 12.05
CA VAL A 119 -6.45 3.49 11.19
C VAL A 119 -6.97 4.07 9.89
N GLU A 120 -7.44 5.32 9.88
CA GLU A 120 -7.84 6.02 8.66
C GLU A 120 -6.63 6.24 7.74
N ALA A 121 -5.53 6.78 8.26
CA ALA A 121 -4.28 6.97 7.53
C ALA A 121 -3.71 5.66 6.96
N ASN A 122 -3.71 4.58 7.76
CA ASN A 122 -3.28 3.25 7.31
C ASN A 122 -4.10 2.72 6.12
N ASN A 123 -5.38 3.13 6.03
CA ASN A 123 -6.29 2.71 4.97
C ASN A 123 -6.21 3.60 3.71
N GLN A 124 -5.50 4.72 3.75
CA GLN A 124 -5.30 5.56 2.58
C GLN A 124 -4.37 4.87 1.57
N ARG A 125 -4.36 5.36 0.33
CA ARG A 125 -3.33 4.96 -0.64
C ARG A 125 -2.02 5.62 -0.21
N PRO A 126 -0.92 4.86 -0.06
CA PRO A 126 0.32 5.43 0.44
C PRO A 126 0.84 6.48 -0.56
N PRO A 127 1.30 7.65 -0.09
CA PRO A 127 2.01 8.60 -0.94
C PRO A 127 3.30 7.99 -1.45
N MET A 128 3.74 8.40 -2.64
CA MET A 128 5.06 8.07 -3.15
C MET A 128 6.04 9.16 -2.74
N TRP A 129 6.89 8.83 -1.78
CA TRP A 129 7.99 9.68 -1.33
C TRP A 129 9.28 9.29 -2.04
N LEU A 130 10.04 10.32 -2.38
CA LEU A 130 11.32 10.25 -3.04
C LEU A 130 12.35 10.98 -2.20
N ARG A 131 13.56 10.45 -2.17
CA ARG A 131 14.75 11.12 -1.67
C ARG A 131 15.58 11.59 -2.85
N VAL A 132 15.82 12.89 -2.95
CA VAL A 132 16.74 13.49 -3.92
C VAL A 132 18.17 13.30 -3.41
N ASN A 133 19.04 12.75 -4.26
CA ASN A 133 20.45 12.59 -3.94
C ASN A 133 21.15 13.95 -4.05
N ARG A 134 21.48 14.52 -2.88
CA ARG A 134 22.09 15.84 -2.73
C ARG A 134 23.48 15.99 -3.36
N THR A 135 24.13 14.88 -3.70
CA THR A 135 25.44 14.91 -4.39
C THR A 135 25.31 15.29 -5.87
N HIS A 136 24.12 15.13 -6.46
CA HIS A 136 23.84 15.49 -7.86
C HIS A 136 22.99 16.76 -7.97
N HIS A 137 21.93 16.87 -7.16
CA HIS A 137 20.97 17.98 -7.23
C HIS A 137 20.52 18.43 -5.84
N SER A 138 20.26 19.72 -5.67
CA SER A 138 19.40 20.17 -4.57
C SER A 138 17.96 19.69 -4.80
N ARG A 139 17.16 19.55 -3.73
CA ARG A 139 15.74 19.18 -3.84
C ARG A 139 14.99 20.07 -4.82
N ASP A 140 15.19 21.38 -4.73
CA ASP A 140 14.47 22.36 -5.55
C ASP A 140 14.94 22.32 -7.02
N SER A 141 16.23 22.07 -7.26
CA SER A 141 16.75 21.84 -8.62
C SER A 141 16.14 20.57 -9.24
N TRP A 142 16.02 19.48 -8.48
CA TRP A 142 15.43 18.25 -8.98
C TRP A 142 13.90 18.37 -9.17
N LEU A 143 13.21 19.15 -8.33
CA LEU A 143 11.79 19.49 -8.53
C LEU A 143 11.54 20.25 -9.84
N ALA A 144 12.47 21.10 -10.28
CA ALA A 144 12.37 21.76 -11.58
C ALA A 144 12.43 20.75 -12.73
N LEU A 145 13.36 19.78 -12.67
CA LEU A 145 13.45 18.68 -13.65
C LEU A 145 12.17 17.83 -13.68
N LEU A 146 11.57 17.61 -12.50
CA LEU A 146 10.32 16.88 -12.38
C LEU A 146 9.15 17.62 -13.05
N ASP A 147 9.07 18.95 -12.88
CA ASP A 147 8.06 19.81 -13.51
C ASP A 147 8.24 19.86 -15.04
N GLU A 148 9.49 19.96 -15.52
CA GLU A 148 9.83 19.86 -16.94
C GLU A 148 9.43 18.51 -17.56
N ALA A 149 9.52 17.42 -16.79
CA ALA A 149 9.04 16.10 -17.17
C ALA A 149 7.50 15.95 -17.08
N GLY A 150 6.77 17.02 -16.79
CA GLY A 150 5.31 17.04 -16.71
C GLY A 150 4.73 16.37 -15.46
N MET A 151 5.53 16.20 -14.41
CA MET A 151 5.13 15.59 -13.15
C MET A 151 5.11 16.61 -12.01
N LYS A 152 4.22 16.41 -11.03
CA LYS A 152 4.11 17.30 -9.86
C LYS A 152 4.66 16.66 -8.60
N GLY A 153 5.53 17.39 -7.90
CA GLY A 153 6.08 17.03 -6.60
C GLY A 153 5.93 18.16 -5.58
N PHE A 154 5.93 17.79 -4.29
CA PHE A 154 5.81 18.71 -3.17
C PHE A 154 6.94 18.49 -2.16
N PRO A 155 7.58 19.56 -1.64
CA PRO A 155 8.54 19.45 -0.57
C PRO A 155 7.87 19.16 0.79
N HIS A 156 8.67 18.78 1.77
CA HIS A 156 8.27 18.74 3.18
C HIS A 156 9.28 19.53 4.03
N ALA A 157 8.79 20.32 5.00
CA ALA A 157 9.64 21.21 5.79
C ALA A 157 10.66 20.43 6.64
N ASP A 158 10.23 19.33 7.26
CA ASP A 158 11.08 18.53 8.17
C ASP A 158 12.03 17.55 7.46
N TYR A 159 11.87 17.37 6.14
CA TYR A 159 12.64 16.38 5.37
C TYR A 159 13.31 17.05 4.17
N PRO A 160 14.55 17.56 4.32
CA PRO A 160 15.19 18.44 3.34
C PRO A 160 15.36 17.84 1.94
N ASP A 161 15.63 16.53 1.86
CA ASP A 161 15.82 15.82 0.58
C ASP A 161 14.52 15.23 0.02
N ALA A 162 13.39 15.36 0.73
CA ALA A 162 12.16 14.66 0.39
C ALA A 162 11.33 15.40 -0.67
N VAL A 163 10.80 14.63 -1.61
CA VAL A 163 9.77 15.04 -2.55
C VAL A 163 8.62 14.05 -2.49
N ARG A 164 7.41 14.52 -2.21
CA ARG A 164 6.18 13.74 -2.35
C ARG A 164 5.61 13.95 -3.74
N LEU A 165 5.47 12.88 -4.53
CA LEU A 165 4.76 12.98 -5.80
C LEU A 165 3.26 13.18 -5.56
N GLU A 166 2.63 13.99 -6.42
CA GLU A 166 1.17 14.12 -6.46
C GLU A 166 0.51 12.79 -6.84
N THR A 167 1.06 12.14 -7.86
CA THR A 167 0.63 10.84 -8.35
C THR A 167 1.84 9.90 -8.39
N PRO A 168 1.76 8.68 -7.82
CA PRO A 168 2.83 7.70 -7.92
C PRO A 168 3.19 7.40 -9.39
N ALA A 169 4.49 7.35 -9.67
CA ALA A 169 5.03 7.09 -11.00
C ALA A 169 5.94 5.84 -10.97
N PRO A 170 6.08 5.11 -12.08
CA PRO A 170 7.08 4.06 -12.17
C PRO A 170 8.49 4.67 -12.11
N VAL A 171 9.45 3.95 -11.52
CA VAL A 171 10.80 4.50 -11.26
C VAL A 171 11.55 4.92 -12.51
N HIS A 172 11.35 4.23 -13.63
CA HIS A 172 11.96 4.56 -14.93
C HIS A 172 11.44 5.89 -15.53
N ALA A 173 10.36 6.45 -14.99
CA ALA A 173 9.86 7.77 -15.41
C ALA A 173 10.47 8.91 -14.58
N LEU A 174 11.15 8.61 -13.46
CA LEU A 174 11.73 9.62 -12.59
C LEU A 174 13.06 10.13 -13.19
N PRO A 175 13.27 11.46 -13.29
CA PRO A 175 14.51 12.02 -13.81
C PRO A 175 15.75 11.50 -13.08
N GLY A 176 16.64 10.82 -13.80
CA GLY A 176 17.92 10.33 -13.30
C GLY A 176 17.84 9.17 -12.30
N PHE A 177 16.74 8.39 -12.30
CA PHE A 177 16.64 7.24 -11.38
C PHE A 177 17.77 6.22 -11.59
N GLU A 178 18.07 5.85 -12.84
CA GLU A 178 19.15 4.92 -13.16
C GLU A 178 20.54 5.54 -12.93
N ASP A 179 20.64 6.87 -12.97
CA ASP A 179 21.85 7.63 -12.69
C ASP A 179 22.06 7.90 -11.18
N GLY A 180 21.16 7.41 -10.32
CA GLY A 180 21.26 7.55 -8.86
C GLY A 180 20.89 8.93 -8.32
N TRP A 181 20.20 9.76 -9.10
CA TRP A 181 19.80 11.12 -8.68
C TRP A 181 18.65 11.12 -7.68
N VAL A 182 17.86 10.04 -7.64
CA VAL A 182 16.68 9.93 -6.80
C VAL A 182 16.43 8.49 -6.38
N THR A 183 15.97 8.28 -5.14
CA THR A 183 15.61 6.97 -4.59
C THR A 183 14.18 6.97 -4.07
N VAL A 184 13.44 5.87 -4.22
CA VAL A 184 12.12 5.71 -3.58
C VAL A 184 12.32 5.38 -2.10
N GLN A 185 11.95 6.29 -1.20
CA GLN A 185 12.08 6.12 0.24
C GLN A 185 11.02 6.94 0.97
N ASP A 186 10.39 6.35 2.00
CA ASP A 186 9.45 7.10 2.84
C ASP A 186 10.15 8.23 3.61
N ALA A 187 9.49 9.38 3.73
CA ALA A 187 10.05 10.55 4.38
C ALA A 187 10.45 10.28 5.85
N SER A 188 9.70 9.46 6.58
CA SER A 188 10.04 9.12 7.98
C SER A 188 11.37 8.36 8.07
N ALA A 189 11.67 7.52 7.07
CA ALA A 189 12.94 6.80 6.99
C ALA A 189 14.10 7.73 6.59
N GLN A 190 13.85 8.77 5.79
CA GLN A 190 14.83 9.83 5.49
C GLN A 190 15.19 10.63 6.74
N GLY A 191 14.22 10.86 7.64
CA GLY A 191 14.43 11.57 8.90
C GLY A 191 15.49 10.95 9.81
N CYS A 192 15.84 9.67 9.63
CA CYS A 192 16.92 9.02 10.37
C CYS A 192 18.26 9.77 10.27
N MET A 193 18.55 10.43 9.13
CA MET A 193 19.81 11.16 8.96
C MET A 193 19.92 12.40 9.85
N THR A 194 18.79 13.03 10.20
CA THR A 194 18.77 14.15 11.15
C THR A 194 19.29 13.73 12.53
N TRP A 195 19.02 12.48 12.93
CA TRP A 195 19.40 11.95 14.24
C TRP A 195 20.76 11.26 14.22
N LEU A 196 21.06 10.53 13.14
CA LEU A 196 22.35 9.83 13.00
C LEU A 196 23.49 10.82 12.73
N ALA A 197 23.23 11.89 11.97
CA ALA A 197 24.19 12.95 11.63
C ALA A 197 25.59 12.45 11.23
N PRO A 198 25.68 11.53 10.23
CA PRO A 198 26.94 10.88 9.87
C PRO A 198 27.96 11.88 9.34
N GLN A 199 29.25 11.58 9.57
CA GLN A 199 30.38 12.41 9.11
C GLN A 199 31.38 11.61 8.28
N ASN A 200 32.11 12.33 7.42
CA ASN A 200 33.18 11.76 6.61
C ASN A 200 34.28 11.16 7.49
N GLY A 201 34.84 10.02 7.08
CA GLY A 201 35.90 9.30 7.80
C GLY A 201 35.42 8.41 8.95
N GLU A 202 34.14 8.46 9.32
CA GLU A 202 33.58 7.58 10.36
C GLU A 202 33.41 6.15 9.88
N HIS A 203 33.41 5.20 10.82
CA HIS A 203 33.01 3.81 10.57
C HIS A 203 31.60 3.61 11.10
N ILE A 204 30.64 3.36 10.20
CA ILE A 204 29.22 3.35 10.53
C ILE A 204 28.64 1.97 10.22
N LEU A 205 27.92 1.37 11.18
CA LEU A 205 27.18 0.14 10.98
C LEU A 205 25.70 0.45 10.72
N ASP A 206 25.20 0.07 9.55
CA ASP A 206 23.77 0.01 9.24
C ASP A 206 23.28 -1.44 9.40
N LEU A 207 22.64 -1.72 10.53
CA LEU A 207 22.16 -3.06 10.90
C LEU A 207 20.71 -3.22 10.43
N CYS A 208 20.39 -4.36 9.78
CA CYS A 208 19.15 -4.60 9.06
C CYS A 208 19.02 -3.70 7.82
N ALA A 209 20.12 -3.59 7.07
CA ALA A 209 20.27 -2.60 6.00
C ALA A 209 19.31 -2.82 4.83
N ALA A 210 18.95 -4.07 4.49
CA ALA A 210 18.14 -4.38 3.30
C ALA A 210 16.78 -3.65 3.35
N PRO A 211 16.35 -2.96 2.26
CA PRO A 211 16.91 -2.96 0.91
C PRO A 211 18.02 -1.92 0.61
N GLY A 212 18.59 -1.23 1.61
CA GLY A 212 19.76 -0.35 1.47
C GLY A 212 19.44 1.14 1.38
N GLY A 213 18.18 1.53 1.60
CA GLY A 213 17.75 2.92 1.50
C GLY A 213 18.47 3.84 2.50
N LYS A 214 18.65 3.42 3.75
CA LYS A 214 19.36 4.24 4.75
C LYS A 214 20.87 4.19 4.55
N THR A 215 21.42 3.04 4.18
CA THR A 215 22.83 2.86 3.80
C THR A 215 23.28 3.88 2.76
N THR A 216 22.50 4.02 1.68
CA THR A 216 22.79 5.01 0.63
C THR A 216 22.59 6.44 1.12
N HIS A 217 21.58 6.71 1.98
CA HIS A 217 21.38 8.05 2.55
C HIS A 217 22.57 8.49 3.41
N ILE A 218 23.16 7.57 4.19
CA ILE A 218 24.37 7.84 4.97
C ILE A 218 25.48 8.37 4.05
N LEU A 219 25.70 7.71 2.92
CA LEU A 219 26.73 8.10 1.94
C LEU A 219 26.38 9.37 1.16
N GLU A 220 25.09 9.70 0.98
CA GLU A 220 24.69 10.99 0.42
C GLU A 220 24.97 12.15 1.38
N VAL A 221 24.89 11.90 2.69
CA VAL A 221 25.20 12.90 3.74
C VAL A 221 26.71 13.00 4.01
N ALA A 222 27.40 11.85 4.06
CA ALA A 222 28.82 11.70 4.33
C ALA A 222 29.48 10.78 3.28
N PRO A 223 29.87 11.31 2.11
CA PRO A 223 30.40 10.51 1.00
C PRO A 223 31.67 9.72 1.31
N GLU A 224 32.44 10.12 2.31
CA GLU A 224 33.70 9.48 2.69
C GLU A 224 33.56 8.62 3.98
N ALA A 225 32.34 8.33 4.41
CA ALA A 225 32.09 7.41 5.52
C ALA A 225 32.37 5.94 5.10
N GLN A 226 32.95 5.16 6.02
CA GLN A 226 33.17 3.73 5.87
C GLN A 226 31.94 2.98 6.42
N VAL A 227 30.98 2.70 5.55
CA VAL A 227 29.70 2.07 5.95
C VAL A 227 29.78 0.55 5.83
N VAL A 228 29.47 -0.16 6.92
CA VAL A 228 29.21 -1.60 6.95
C VAL A 228 27.71 -1.83 7.00
N ALA A 229 27.17 -2.56 6.03
CA ALA A 229 25.75 -2.89 5.95
C ALA A 229 25.54 -4.39 6.25
N GLY A 230 24.68 -4.70 7.23
CA GLY A 230 24.42 -6.06 7.71
C GLY A 230 22.95 -6.39 7.87
#